data_AF-A0A845S1X0-F1
#
_entry.id   AF-A0A845S1X0-F1
#
_cell.length_a   1.000
_cell.length_b   1.000
_cell.length_c   1.000
_cell.angle_alpha   90.00
_cell.angle_beta   90.00
_cell.angle_gamma   90.00
#
_symmetry.space_group_name_H-M   'P 1'
#
loop_
_entity.id
_entity.type
_entity.pdbx_description
1 polymer ?
#
loop_
_entity_poly.entity_id
_entity_poly.type
_entity_poly.pdbx_seq_one_letter_code
_entity_poly.pdbx_strand_id
1 'polypeptide(L)'
;MSLKNFFDFNFQALKKFLSIDLKIEEKKTSMRAKQLWQAVYKKGLEELSHLTTLPIELRDELISKITLKKLKIADTQTSEDGTIKWLIELLDG
;
A
#
# COMPACT_ATOMS: atom_id res chain seq x y z
N MET A 1 -3.50 11.24 -14.39
CA MET A 1 -2.90 11.25 -13.03
C MET A 1 -2.08 10.00 -12.89
N SER A 2 -0.83 10.08 -12.43
CA SER A 2 -0.06 8.88 -12.11
C SER A 2 -0.65 8.19 -10.88
N LEU A 3 -0.58 6.86 -10.84
CA LEU A 3 -0.93 6.09 -9.65
C LEU A 3 0.04 6.44 -8.53
N LYS A 4 -0.49 6.72 -7.32
CA LYS A 4 0.35 6.92 -6.12
C LYS A 4 0.73 5.56 -5.54
N ASN A 5 1.99 5.39 -5.14
CA ASN A 5 2.38 4.17 -4.46
C ASN A 5 1.88 4.20 -3.01
N PHE A 6 1.26 3.11 -2.56
CA PHE A 6 0.77 2.99 -1.20
C PHE A 6 1.90 3.17 -0.18
N PHE A 7 3.08 2.64 -0.49
CA PHE A 7 4.23 2.65 0.42
C PHE A 7 4.84 4.03 0.63
N ASP A 8 4.47 5.02 -0.19
CA ASP A 8 4.89 6.42 -0.02
C ASP A 8 4.04 7.16 1.03
N PHE A 9 2.88 6.60 1.40
CA PHE A 9 2.03 7.19 2.42
C PHE A 9 2.51 6.84 3.82
N ASN A 10 2.55 7.84 4.70
CA ASN A 10 2.38 7.60 6.13
C ASN A 10 0.87 7.53 6.48
N PHE A 11 0.53 7.09 7.70
CA PHE A 11 -0.86 6.89 8.08
C PHE A 11 -1.71 8.17 8.05
N GLN A 12 -1.12 9.32 8.40
CA GLN A 12 -1.82 10.61 8.36
C GLN A 12 -2.04 11.08 6.92
N ALA A 13 -1.05 10.91 6.05
CA ALA A 13 -1.13 11.22 4.63
C ALA A 13 -2.17 10.35 3.93
N LEU A 14 -2.24 9.06 4.27
CA LEU A 14 -3.28 8.17 3.77
C LEU A 14 -4.67 8.64 4.18
N LYS A 15 -4.88 9.02 5.46
CA LYS A 15 -6.18 9.58 5.89
C LYS A 15 -6.56 10.83 5.10
N LYS A 16 -5.62 11.76 4.91
CA LYS A 16 -5.85 12.97 4.11
C LYS A 16 -6.23 12.62 2.68
N PHE A 17 -5.52 11.69 2.05
CA PHE A 17 -5.83 11.19 0.71
C PHE A 17 -7.24 10.59 0.62
N LEU A 18 -7.61 9.71 1.56
CA LEU A 18 -8.95 9.13 1.61
C LEU A 18 -10.06 10.19 1.78
N SER A 19 -9.79 11.23 2.57
CA SER A 19 -10.75 12.32 2.81
C SER A 19 -10.90 13.24 1.59
N ILE A 20 -9.79 13.66 0.99
CA ILE A 20 -9.76 14.69 -0.07
C ILE A 20 -9.98 14.07 -1.45
N ASP A 21 -9.19 13.07 -1.81
CA ASP A 21 -9.18 12.50 -3.16
C ASP A 21 -10.34 11.52 -3.39
N LEU A 22 -10.80 10.82 -2.33
CA LEU A 22 -11.89 9.83 -2.40
C LEU A 22 -13.19 10.32 -1.74
N LYS A 23 -13.21 11.57 -1.23
CA LYS A 23 -14.39 12.20 -0.62
C LYS A 23 -15.05 11.34 0.46
N ILE A 24 -14.28 10.51 1.17
CA ILE A 24 -14.80 9.69 2.25
C ILE A 24 -15.13 10.61 3.42
N GLU A 25 -16.32 10.44 3.98
CA GLU A 25 -16.76 11.14 5.18
C GLU A 25 -15.71 11.02 6.30
N GLU A 26 -15.26 12.15 6.84
CA GLU A 26 -14.13 12.24 7.77
C GLU A 26 -14.26 11.29 8.97
N LYS A 27 -15.50 11.10 9.47
CA LYS A 27 -15.84 10.16 10.55
C LYS A 27 -15.46 8.71 10.22
N LYS A 28 -15.59 8.31 8.95
CA LYS A 28 -15.29 6.95 8.48
C LYS A 28 -13.85 6.80 8.00
N THR A 29 -13.20 7.88 7.60
CA THR A 29 -11.83 7.89 7.06
C THR A 29 -10.83 7.22 7.98
N SER A 30 -10.89 7.45 9.29
CA SER A 30 -9.96 6.83 10.25
C SER A 30 -10.09 5.30 10.30
N MET A 31 -11.33 4.79 10.22
CA MET A 31 -11.60 3.35 10.19
C MET A 31 -11.12 2.74 8.87
N ARG A 32 -11.43 3.37 7.74
CA ARG A 32 -11.04 2.89 6.40
C ARG A 32 -9.53 2.87 6.21
N ALA A 33 -8.85 3.93 6.66
CA ALA A 33 -7.38 3.98 6.69
C ALA A 33 -6.82 2.82 7.51
N LYS A 34 -7.38 2.54 8.69
CA LYS A 34 -6.93 1.42 9.55
C LYS A 34 -7.15 0.06 8.90
N GLN A 35 -8.28 -0.15 8.22
CA GLN A 35 -8.55 -1.39 7.49
C GLN A 35 -7.52 -1.63 6.39
N LEU A 36 -7.23 -0.59 5.59
CA LEU A 36 -6.24 -0.66 4.52
C LEU A 36 -4.82 -0.88 5.09
N TRP A 37 -4.45 -0.14 6.13
CA TRP A 37 -3.16 -0.28 6.81
C TRP A 37 -2.92 -1.68 7.35
N GLN A 38 -3.93 -2.25 8.02
CA GLN A 38 -3.85 -3.62 8.52
C GLN A 38 -3.80 -4.65 7.39
N ALA A 39 -4.52 -4.44 6.29
CA ALA A 39 -4.46 -5.35 5.17
C ALA A 39 -3.06 -5.38 4.55
N VAL A 40 -2.48 -4.22 4.27
CA VAL A 40 -1.15 -4.16 3.63
C VAL A 40 -0.04 -4.59 4.57
N TYR A 41 0.08 -3.98 5.76
CA TYR A 41 1.24 -4.21 6.62
C TYR A 41 1.11 -5.44 7.53
N LYS A 42 -0.10 -5.77 8.01
CA LYS A 42 -0.29 -6.92 8.92
C LYS A 42 -0.62 -8.20 8.16
N LYS A 43 -1.40 -8.12 7.08
CA LYS A 43 -1.80 -9.30 6.30
C LYS A 43 -0.98 -9.49 5.03
N GLY A 44 -0.08 -8.57 4.70
CA GLY A 44 0.75 -8.67 3.50
C GLY A 44 -0.05 -8.58 2.21
N LEU A 45 -1.16 -7.84 2.18
CA LEU A 45 -2.00 -7.70 0.99
C LEU A 45 -1.16 -7.20 -0.19
N GLU A 46 -1.17 -7.95 -1.28
CA GLU A 46 -0.40 -7.64 -2.49
C GLU A 46 -1.24 -6.93 -3.56
N GLU A 47 -2.56 -7.15 -3.55
CA GLU A 47 -3.49 -6.52 -4.47
C GLU A 47 -4.70 -5.93 -3.75
N LEU A 48 -5.08 -4.70 -4.12
CA LEU A 48 -6.22 -4.00 -3.53
C LEU A 48 -7.56 -4.69 -3.87
N SER A 49 -7.62 -5.46 -4.96
CA SER A 49 -8.75 -6.32 -5.37
C SER A 49 -9.16 -7.30 -4.27
N HIS A 50 -8.20 -7.82 -3.51
CA HIS A 50 -8.42 -8.80 -2.45
C HIS A 50 -8.90 -8.17 -1.12
N LEU A 51 -9.05 -6.85 -1.06
CA LEU A 51 -9.55 -6.15 0.13
C LEU A 51 -11.08 -6.23 0.23
N THR A 52 -11.58 -7.27 0.90
CA THR A 52 -13.03 -7.51 1.07
C THR A 52 -13.70 -6.68 2.18
N THR A 53 -12.92 -5.96 2.99
CA THR A 53 -13.44 -5.14 4.11
C THR A 53 -14.01 -3.79 3.68
N LEU A 54 -13.79 -3.40 2.42
CA LEU A 54 -14.33 -2.19 1.80
C LEU A 54 -15.45 -2.53 0.81
N PRO A 55 -16.45 -1.63 0.65
CA PRO A 55 -17.43 -1.73 -0.43
C PRO A 55 -16.74 -1.77 -1.80
N ILE A 56 -17.38 -2.42 -2.78
CA ILE A 56 -16.81 -2.61 -4.12
C ILE A 56 -16.50 -1.29 -4.82
N GLU A 57 -17.42 -0.33 -4.76
CA GLU A 57 -17.24 1.00 -5.36
C GLU A 57 -15.98 1.70 -4.85
N LEU A 58 -15.77 1.69 -3.53
CA LEU A 58 -14.60 2.32 -2.92
C LEU A 58 -13.30 1.56 -3.25
N ARG A 59 -13.37 0.23 -3.34
CA ARG A 59 -12.22 -0.60 -3.72
C ARG A 59 -11.82 -0.31 -5.17
N ASP A 60 -12.77 -0.17 -6.07
CA ASP A 60 -12.51 0.11 -7.48
C ASP A 60 -11.89 1.51 -7.65
N GLU A 61 -12.38 2.51 -6.92
CA GLU A 61 -11.74 3.82 -6.88
C GLU A 61 -10.31 3.76 -6.33
N LEU A 62 -10.07 2.97 -5.28
CA LEU A 62 -8.74 2.79 -4.71
C LEU A 62 -7.78 2.15 -5.71
N ILE A 63 -8.21 1.10 -6.42
CA ILE A 63 -7.42 0.43 -7.47
C ILE A 63 -7.05 1.41 -8.58
N SER A 64 -7.95 2.35 -8.92
CA SER A 64 -7.69 3.36 -9.95
C SER A 64 -6.70 4.45 -9.56
N LYS A 65 -6.40 4.63 -8.25
CA LYS A 65 -5.55 5.73 -7.74
C LYS A 65 -4.30 5.28 -6.99
N ILE A 66 -4.29 4.08 -6.43
CA ILE A 66 -3.20 3.55 -5.60
C ILE A 66 -2.65 2.26 -6.20
N THR A 67 -1.31 2.13 -6.18
CA THR A 67 -0.59 0.88 -6.50
C THR A 67 0.11 0.33 -5.25
N LEU A 68 0.26 -1.00 -5.15
CA LEU A 68 1.04 -1.70 -4.11
C LEU A 68 2.39 -2.17 -4.67
N LYS A 69 3.03 -1.34 -5.49
CA LYS A 69 4.30 -1.71 -6.16
C LYS A 69 5.46 -1.68 -5.16
N LYS A 70 5.98 -2.84 -4.80
CA LYS A 70 7.22 -2.98 -4.02
C LYS A 70 8.44 -2.81 -4.94
N LEU A 71 9.59 -2.45 -4.35
CA LEU A 71 10.86 -2.49 -5.05
C LEU A 71 11.22 -3.95 -5.39
N LYS A 72 11.97 -4.14 -6.47
CA LYS A 72 12.44 -5.47 -6.87
C LYS A 72 13.71 -5.81 -6.11
N ILE A 73 13.86 -7.08 -5.75
CA ILE A 73 15.11 -7.61 -5.24
C ILE A 73 15.92 -8.07 -6.45
N ALA A 74 17.05 -7.43 -6.71
CA ALA A 74 17.94 -7.74 -7.82
C ALA A 74 18.88 -8.91 -7.52
N ASP A 75 19.29 -9.07 -6.25
CA ASP A 75 20.17 -10.13 -5.80
C ASP A 75 19.89 -10.50 -4.34
N THR A 76 20.14 -11.75 -3.96
CA THR A 76 20.00 -12.26 -2.59
C THR A 76 21.21 -13.12 -2.25
N GLN A 77 21.93 -12.74 -1.20
CA GLN A 77 23.10 -13.46 -0.70
C GLN A 77 22.80 -14.00 0.69
N THR A 78 22.98 -15.30 0.88
CA THR A 78 22.77 -15.99 2.17
C THR A 78 24.11 -16.48 2.71
N SER A 79 24.43 -16.08 3.93
CA SER A 79 25.63 -16.47 4.67
C SER A 79 25.42 -17.79 5.43
N GLU A 80 26.51 -18.46 5.80
CA GLU A 80 26.49 -19.73 6.55
C GLU A 80 25.87 -19.60 7.95
N ASP A 81 25.95 -18.42 8.55
CA ASP A 81 25.34 -18.07 9.84
C ASP A 81 23.83 -17.75 9.74
N GLY A 82 23.26 -17.82 8.54
CA GLY A 82 21.86 -17.52 8.26
C GLY A 82 21.57 -16.04 7.95
N THR A 83 22.59 -15.17 7.93
CA THR A 83 22.41 -13.77 7.52
C THR A 83 22.00 -13.67 6.05
N ILE A 84 20.95 -12.89 5.74
CA ILE A 84 20.48 -12.65 4.36
C ILE A 84 20.71 -11.19 3.98
N LYS A 85 21.37 -10.96 2.85
CA LYS A 85 21.61 -9.65 2.26
C LYS A 85 20.82 -9.53 0.95
N TRP A 86 20.00 -8.48 0.84
CA TRP A 86 19.23 -8.17 -0.37
C TRP A 86 19.82 -6.97 -1.10
N LEU A 87 20.01 -7.09 -2.41
CA LEU A 87 20.24 -5.96 -3.30
C LEU A 87 18.89 -5.51 -3.87
N ILE A 88 18.55 -4.24 -3.72
CA ILE A 88 17.26 -3.69 -4.13
C ILE A 88 17.47 -2.81 -5.36
N GLU A 89 16.67 -3.06 -6.41
CA GLU A 89 16.61 -2.22 -7.61
C GLU A 89 15.76 -0.99 -7.33
N LEU A 90 16.35 0.20 -7.49
CA LEU A 90 15.65 1.47 -7.38
C LEU A 90 15.05 1.88 -8.74
N LEU A 91 14.05 2.76 -8.71
CA LEU A 91 13.31 3.16 -9.91
C LEU A 91 13.98 4.31 -10.70
N ASP A 92 15.08 4.86 -10.19
CA ASP A 92 15.76 6.08 -10.64
C ASP A 92 17.06 5.80 -11.43
N GLY A 93 17.19 4.61 -12.02
CA GLY A 93 18.36 4.21 -12.81
C GLY A 93 18.70 5.13 -13.97
#